data_AF-A0A2D0A606-F1
#
_entry.id   AF-A0A2D0A606-F1
#
_cell.length_a   1.000
_cell.length_b   1.000
_cell.length_c   1.000
_cell.angle_alpha   90.00
_cell.angle_beta   90.00
_cell.angle_gamma   90.00
#
_symmetry.space_group_name_H-M   'P 1'
#
loop_
_entity.id
_entity.type
_entity.pdbx_description
1 polymer ?
#
loop_
_entity_poly.entity_id
_entity_poly.type
_entity_poly.pdbx_seq_one_letter_code
_entity_poly.pdbx_strand_id
1 'polypeptide(L)'
;MSSESLFLIGFILFIFLILALDLGLLNKKSDTISMKQAGLMSFFVVALSMCFYFILITYGHLLHGIDNMEKLQQVITSHHHPVKVIPQDLEHSIQLYNQNLGLEYLTGYVVEYALSVDNIFVMVLIFSAFGVAQKNYHRVLFWGILGAIVMRFIFIFVGAALIEKFSWIMYVFGAFLVFTGIKMFFDKDNDEKIDPQNHPVVKFAKRFFKVHDHFVGNKFFVTIDGVKKITPLFLVLLIIEATDLIFAVDSIPAIFSVTKDPYIVFFSNIFAIIGLRSMFFLLAGIIDKFRFLKLGLAMLLTFIGLKMLFHSYLDSFGFTTTHSLLIIVSILGLSIFFSLIFPEHKKERKLRIDDDHKENLHR
;
A
#
# COMPACT_ATOMS: atom_id res chain seq x y z
N MET A 1 -11.65 23.26 15.36
CA MET A 1 -11.24 22.05 14.61
C MET A 1 -10.82 21.02 15.62
N SER A 2 -11.18 19.74 15.47
CA SER A 2 -10.67 18.70 16.38
C SER A 2 -9.16 18.54 16.22
N SER A 3 -8.46 18.09 17.27
CA SER A 3 -7.02 17.79 17.21
C SER A 3 -6.69 16.85 16.07
N GLU A 4 -7.54 15.83 15.86
CA GLU A 4 -7.42 14.86 14.77
C GLU A 4 -7.49 15.52 13.39
N SER A 5 -8.42 16.47 13.19
CA SER A 5 -8.53 17.20 11.92
C SER A 5 -7.30 18.06 11.64
N LEU A 6 -6.75 18.69 12.69
CA LEU A 6 -5.54 19.49 12.57
C LEU A 6 -4.32 18.61 12.20
N PHE A 7 -4.18 17.48 12.88
CA PHE A 7 -3.10 16.52 12.63
C PHE A 7 -3.20 15.93 11.22
N LEU A 8 -4.41 15.56 10.80
CA LEU A 8 -4.69 15.05 9.45
C LEU A 8 -4.34 16.06 8.37
N ILE A 9 -4.77 17.33 8.52
CA ILE A 9 -4.45 18.39 7.54
C ILE A 9 -2.94 18.64 7.50
N GLY A 10 -2.29 18.72 8.67
CA GLY A 10 -0.83 18.86 8.76
C GLY A 10 -0.10 17.71 8.07
N PHE A 11 -0.58 16.48 8.28
CA PHE A 11 -0.04 15.29 7.64
C PHE A 11 -0.24 15.33 6.12
N ILE A 12 -1.44 15.64 5.63
CA ILE A 12 -1.72 15.75 4.19
C ILE A 12 -0.82 16.80 3.53
N LEU A 13 -0.65 17.97 4.16
CA LEU A 13 0.25 19.01 3.66
C LEU A 13 1.71 18.53 3.62
N PHE A 14 2.15 17.82 4.65
CA PHE A 14 3.47 17.18 4.67
C PHE A 14 3.64 16.15 3.55
N ILE A 15 2.63 15.33 3.27
CA ILE A 15 2.66 14.40 2.13
C ILE A 15 2.75 15.13 0.80
N PHE A 16 1.94 16.17 0.58
CA PHE A 16 2.05 16.98 -0.63
C PHE A 16 3.41 17.65 -0.76
N LEU A 17 4.02 18.09 0.34
CA LEU A 17 5.38 18.62 0.35
C LEU A 17 6.39 17.56 -0.09
N ILE A 18 6.33 16.34 0.45
CA ILE A 18 7.22 15.24 0.03
C ILE A 18 7.05 14.92 -1.45
N LEU A 19 5.81 14.79 -1.92
CA LEU A 19 5.51 14.52 -3.32
C LEU A 19 5.99 15.66 -4.24
N ALA A 20 5.87 16.92 -3.79
CA ALA A 20 6.39 18.07 -4.52
C ALA A 20 7.92 18.10 -4.56
N LEU A 21 8.59 17.75 -3.46
CA LEU A 21 10.05 17.63 -3.41
C LEU A 21 10.55 16.50 -4.33
N ASP A 22 9.86 15.37 -4.31
CA ASP A 22 10.12 14.22 -5.17
C ASP A 22 9.95 14.60 -6.67
N LEU A 23 8.93 15.40 -7.01
CA LEU A 23 8.79 15.98 -8.36
C LEU A 23 9.88 17.02 -8.72
N GLY A 24 10.23 17.88 -7.77
CA GLY A 24 11.13 19.03 -7.99
C GLY A 24 12.61 18.68 -8.05
N LEU A 25 13.06 17.74 -7.21
CA LEU A 25 14.45 17.25 -7.17
C LEU A 25 14.77 16.34 -8.36
N LEU A 26 13.77 15.62 -8.89
CA LEU A 26 13.95 14.62 -9.95
C LEU A 26 13.75 15.16 -11.38
N ASN A 27 13.46 16.45 -11.55
CA ASN A 27 13.24 17.03 -12.88
C ASN A 27 14.54 17.26 -13.71
N LYS A 28 15.66 16.64 -13.32
CA LYS A 28 16.87 16.58 -14.17
C LYS A 28 16.76 15.39 -15.13
N LYS A 29 16.28 15.69 -16.34
CA LYS A 29 16.38 14.89 -17.60
C LYS A 29 16.30 13.37 -17.44
N SER A 30 15.09 12.83 -17.60
CA SER A 30 14.73 11.57 -18.29
C SER A 30 15.61 10.30 -18.18
N ASP A 31 16.49 10.18 -17.20
CA ASP A 31 17.31 8.98 -17.04
C ASP A 31 16.58 7.96 -16.17
N THR A 32 16.66 6.70 -16.58
CA THR A 32 16.17 5.55 -15.83
C THR A 32 16.75 5.56 -14.42
N ILE A 33 15.90 5.49 -13.39
CA ILE A 33 16.34 5.50 -12.00
C ILE A 33 17.26 4.29 -11.76
N SER A 34 18.51 4.54 -11.37
CA SER A 34 19.46 3.48 -11.07
C SER A 34 19.02 2.73 -9.81
N MET A 35 19.33 1.42 -9.71
CA MET A 35 19.11 0.61 -8.51
C MET A 35 19.66 1.26 -7.23
N LYS A 36 20.82 1.93 -7.31
CA LYS A 36 21.40 2.66 -6.17
C LYS A 36 20.54 3.85 -5.73
N GLN A 37 20.02 4.61 -6.69
CA GLN A 37 19.13 5.74 -6.42
C GLN A 37 17.79 5.26 -5.87
N ALA A 38 17.22 4.18 -6.44
CA ALA A 38 16.01 3.54 -5.95
C ALA A 38 16.17 3.06 -4.50
N GLY A 39 17.30 2.41 -4.18
CA GLY A 39 17.63 2.00 -2.81
C GLY A 39 17.76 3.17 -1.84
N LEU A 40 18.41 4.26 -2.25
CA LEU A 40 18.54 5.47 -1.41
C LEU A 40 17.18 6.13 -1.13
N MET A 41 16.31 6.21 -2.15
CA MET A 41 14.95 6.73 -1.97
C MET A 41 14.10 5.84 -1.06
N SER A 42 14.21 4.52 -1.22
CA SER A 42 13.52 3.57 -0.33
C SER A 42 14.00 3.75 1.12
N PHE A 43 15.32 3.84 1.34
CA PHE A 43 15.88 4.10 2.66
C PHE A 43 15.37 5.43 3.24
N PHE A 44 15.32 6.50 2.44
CA PHE A 44 14.81 7.79 2.88
C PHE A 44 13.35 7.72 3.34
N VAL A 45 12.47 7.06 2.58
CA VAL A 45 11.06 6.90 2.96
C VAL A 45 10.90 6.04 4.21
N VAL A 46 11.66 4.94 4.32
CA VAL A 46 11.66 4.10 5.53
C VAL A 46 12.13 4.91 6.74
N ALA A 47 13.22 5.67 6.62
CA ALA A 47 13.72 6.53 7.70
C ALA A 47 12.69 7.59 8.11
N LEU A 48 11.97 8.16 7.15
CA LEU A 48 10.90 9.12 7.40
C LEU A 48 9.73 8.49 8.16
N SER A 49 9.31 7.29 7.76
CA SER A 49 8.31 6.48 8.48
C SER A 49 8.76 6.17 9.91
N MET A 50 10.04 5.82 10.11
CA MET A 50 10.59 5.59 11.45
C MET A 50 10.63 6.87 12.29
N CYS A 51 10.92 8.02 11.69
CA CYS A 51 10.82 9.32 12.38
C CYS A 51 9.38 9.55 12.88
N PHE A 52 8.38 9.27 12.04
CA PHE A 52 6.98 9.36 12.44
C PHE A 52 6.61 8.38 13.56
N TYR A 53 7.13 7.15 13.54
CA TYR A 53 7.03 6.22 14.66
C TYR A 53 7.59 6.83 15.96
N PHE A 54 8.77 7.46 15.92
CA PHE A 54 9.35 8.14 17.09
C PHE A 54 8.48 9.31 17.58
N ILE A 55 7.83 10.04 16.65
CA ILE A 55 6.85 11.07 17.00
C ILE A 55 5.65 10.45 17.71
N LEU A 56 5.12 9.31 17.26
CA LEU A 56 3.98 8.66 17.92
C LEU A 56 4.31 8.16 19.32
N ILE A 57 5.47 7.54 19.54
CA ILE A 57 5.82 7.05 20.89
C ILE A 57 6.10 8.19 21.89
N THR A 58 6.37 9.40 21.39
CA THR A 58 6.69 10.57 22.25
C THR A 58 5.47 11.48 22.42
N TYR A 59 4.74 11.73 21.33
CA TYR A 59 3.70 12.74 21.21
C TYR A 59 2.36 12.20 20.69
N GLY A 60 2.17 10.88 20.66
CA GLY A 60 0.97 10.23 20.10
C GLY A 60 -0.34 10.72 20.70
N HIS A 61 -0.36 11.00 22.00
CA HIS A 61 -1.49 11.56 22.73
C HIS A 61 -2.03 12.89 22.15
N LEU A 62 -1.19 13.67 21.46
CA LEU A 62 -1.62 14.90 20.79
C LEU A 62 -2.55 14.63 19.60
N LEU A 63 -2.49 13.45 18.99
CA LEU A 63 -3.33 13.06 17.85
C LEU A 63 -4.82 13.19 18.20
N HIS A 64 -5.22 12.65 19.35
CA HIS A 64 -6.61 12.71 19.83
C HIS A 64 -6.85 13.80 20.88
N GLY A 65 -5.87 14.67 21.13
CA GLY A 65 -5.95 15.74 22.11
C GLY A 65 -6.16 15.24 23.53
N ILE A 66 -5.45 14.18 23.93
CA ILE A 66 -5.53 13.63 25.28
C ILE A 66 -4.78 14.56 26.24
N ASP A 67 -5.54 15.24 27.10
CA ASP A 67 -5.04 16.15 28.13
C ASP A 67 -5.42 15.71 29.55
N ASN A 68 -6.34 14.74 29.68
CA ASN A 68 -6.85 14.24 30.95
C ASN A 68 -7.19 12.75 30.90
N MET A 69 -7.41 12.14 32.08
CA MET A 69 -7.64 10.70 32.22
C MET A 69 -8.96 10.23 31.60
N GLU A 70 -10.02 11.06 31.68
CA GLU A 70 -11.32 10.74 31.10
C GLU A 70 -11.21 10.63 29.57
N LYS A 71 -10.51 11.59 28.95
CA LYS A 71 -10.27 11.60 27.51
C LYS A 71 -9.40 10.42 27.09
N LEU A 72 -8.35 10.10 27.86
CA LEU A 72 -7.51 8.92 27.60
C LEU A 72 -8.36 7.64 27.60
N GLN A 73 -9.20 7.45 28.61
CA GLN A 73 -10.03 6.26 28.73
C GLN A 73 -11.11 6.19 27.65
N GLN A 74 -11.67 7.34 27.27
CA GLN A 74 -12.60 7.45 26.14
C GLN A 74 -11.94 6.98 24.84
N VAL A 75 -10.74 7.48 24.52
CA VAL A 75 -10.00 7.15 23.28
C VAL A 75 -9.58 5.68 23.26
N ILE A 76 -9.09 5.14 24.38
CA ILE A 76 -8.74 3.73 24.50
C ILE A 76 -9.95 2.84 24.23
N THR A 77 -11.12 3.22 24.74
CA THR A 77 -12.35 2.44 24.57
C THR A 77 -12.91 2.57 23.15
N SER A 78 -12.91 3.76 22.55
CA SER A 78 -13.43 3.96 21.19
C SER A 78 -12.62 3.20 20.14
N HIS A 79 -11.29 3.23 20.25
CA HIS A 79 -10.39 2.61 19.28
C HIS A 79 -9.90 1.21 19.70
N HIS A 80 -10.41 0.68 20.82
CA HIS A 80 -10.08 -0.66 21.32
C HIS A 80 -8.56 -0.89 21.47
N HIS A 81 -7.84 0.12 21.95
CA HIS A 81 -6.40 -0.02 22.17
C HIS A 81 -6.12 -1.01 23.31
N PRO A 82 -5.21 -1.99 23.15
CA PRO A 82 -4.91 -3.01 24.16
C PRO A 82 -4.01 -2.46 25.29
N VAL A 83 -4.43 -1.34 25.91
CA VAL A 83 -3.68 -0.60 26.92
C VAL A 83 -4.43 -0.63 28.25
N LYS A 84 -3.74 -1.06 29.31
CA LYS A 84 -4.25 -1.00 30.68
C LYS A 84 -3.74 0.28 31.35
N VAL A 85 -4.64 1.24 31.55
CA VAL A 85 -4.37 2.52 32.21
C VAL A 85 -4.00 2.30 33.69
N ILE A 86 -3.04 3.06 34.20
CA ILE A 86 -2.67 3.04 35.62
C ILE A 86 -3.56 4.07 36.35
N PRO A 87 -4.40 3.66 37.31
CA PRO A 87 -5.25 4.60 38.03
C PRO A 87 -4.42 5.70 38.71
N GLN A 88 -4.85 6.95 38.59
CA GLN A 88 -4.23 8.15 39.19
C GLN A 88 -2.86 8.58 38.64
N ASP A 89 -2.34 7.90 37.62
CA ASP A 89 -1.07 8.27 36.99
C ASP A 89 -1.28 8.55 35.48
N LEU A 90 -1.59 9.81 35.17
CA LEU A 90 -1.87 10.24 33.81
C LEU A 90 -0.62 10.18 32.93
N GLU A 91 0.54 10.59 33.46
CA GLU A 91 1.78 10.68 32.69
C GLU A 91 2.26 9.31 32.22
N HIS A 92 2.34 8.33 33.13
CA HIS A 92 2.71 6.98 32.76
C HIS A 92 1.65 6.30 31.88
N SER A 93 0.37 6.60 32.09
CA SER A 93 -0.70 6.06 31.23
C SER A 93 -0.64 6.62 29.81
N ILE A 94 -0.32 7.91 29.65
CA ILE A 94 -0.05 8.53 28.34
C ILE A 94 1.18 7.89 27.68
N GLN A 95 2.24 7.62 28.44
CA GLN A 95 3.44 6.98 27.91
C GLN A 95 3.12 5.57 27.37
N LEU A 96 2.37 4.76 28.12
CA LEU A 96 1.96 3.42 27.69
C LEU A 96 1.05 3.47 26.45
N TYR A 97 0.13 4.43 26.41
CA TYR A 97 -0.72 4.70 25.26
C TYR A 97 0.12 5.04 24.01
N ASN A 98 1.06 5.98 24.12
CA ASN A 98 1.92 6.41 23.00
C ASN A 98 2.77 5.24 22.46
N GLN A 99 3.33 4.42 23.36
CA GLN A 99 4.09 3.23 22.97
C GLN A 99 3.22 2.24 22.19
N ASN A 100 1.99 1.98 22.66
CA ASN A 100 1.06 1.12 21.95
C ASN A 100 0.67 1.70 20.58
N LEU A 101 0.40 3.00 20.51
CA LEU A 101 0.07 3.70 19.27
C LEU A 101 1.20 3.57 18.23
N GLY A 102 2.46 3.71 18.68
CA GLY A 102 3.63 3.46 17.85
C GLY A 102 3.74 2.01 17.39
N LEU A 103 3.46 1.03 18.25
CA LEU A 103 3.47 -0.39 17.88
C LEU A 103 2.37 -0.74 16.86
N GLU A 104 1.16 -0.20 17.04
CA GLU A 104 0.06 -0.34 16.08
C GLU A 104 0.43 0.26 14.73
N TYR A 105 0.98 1.49 14.73
CA TYR A 105 1.49 2.13 13.52
C TYR A 105 2.57 1.31 12.82
N LEU A 106 3.59 0.84 13.56
CA LEU A 106 4.71 0.10 12.98
C LEU A 106 4.25 -1.25 12.43
N THR A 107 3.40 -1.95 13.17
CA THR A 107 2.79 -3.21 12.73
C THR A 107 1.97 -2.98 11.48
N GLY A 108 1.19 -1.92 11.46
CA GLY A 108 0.40 -1.54 10.30
C GLY A 108 1.24 -1.19 9.08
N TYR A 109 2.29 -0.41 9.28
CA TYR A 109 3.22 -0.02 8.24
C TYR A 109 3.88 -1.25 7.63
N VAL A 110 4.34 -2.21 8.45
CA VAL A 110 4.94 -3.46 7.96
C VAL A 110 3.94 -4.31 7.18
N VAL A 111 2.70 -4.45 7.67
CA VAL A 111 1.64 -5.19 6.96
C VAL A 111 1.36 -4.56 5.60
N GLU A 112 1.13 -3.26 5.55
CA GLU A 112 0.82 -2.55 4.30
C GLU A 112 2.02 -2.51 3.35
N TYR A 113 3.24 -2.31 3.88
CA TYR A 113 4.46 -2.35 3.08
C TYR A 113 4.66 -3.72 2.44
N ALA A 114 4.37 -4.79 3.17
CA ALA A 114 4.45 -6.15 2.64
C ALA A 114 3.42 -6.43 1.55
N LEU A 115 2.15 -6.07 1.79
CA LEU A 115 1.08 -6.21 0.82
C LEU A 115 1.31 -5.35 -0.43
N SER A 116 1.94 -4.17 -0.29
CA SER A 116 2.28 -3.29 -1.41
C SER A 116 3.23 -3.93 -2.43
N VAL A 117 3.99 -4.95 -2.02
CA VAL A 117 4.87 -5.67 -2.95
C VAL A 117 4.04 -6.44 -3.98
N ASP A 118 2.93 -7.06 -3.59
CA ASP A 118 2.00 -7.71 -4.53
C ASP A 118 1.46 -6.70 -5.55
N ASN A 119 1.14 -5.50 -5.08
CA ASN A 119 0.70 -4.39 -5.95
C ASN A 119 1.78 -4.06 -7.00
N ILE A 120 3.06 -4.07 -6.62
CA ILE A 120 4.17 -3.87 -7.57
C ILE A 120 4.22 -4.97 -8.63
N PHE A 121 4.03 -6.24 -8.25
CA PHE A 121 4.03 -7.35 -9.22
C PHE A 121 2.95 -7.15 -10.28
N VAL A 122 1.73 -6.80 -9.85
CA VAL A 122 0.63 -6.55 -10.79
C VAL A 122 0.89 -5.31 -11.64
N MET A 123 1.48 -4.24 -11.09
CA MET A 123 1.89 -3.08 -11.89
C MET A 123 2.91 -3.45 -12.97
N VAL A 124 3.93 -4.24 -12.65
CA VAL A 124 4.93 -4.70 -13.64
C VAL A 124 4.25 -5.55 -14.73
N LEU A 125 3.33 -6.43 -14.35
CA LEU A 125 2.58 -7.26 -15.29
C LEU A 125 1.71 -6.40 -16.22
N ILE A 126 1.00 -5.40 -15.69
CA ILE A 126 0.20 -4.46 -16.49
C ILE A 126 1.10 -3.67 -17.43
N PHE A 127 2.21 -3.09 -16.95
CA PHE A 127 3.12 -2.33 -17.80
C PHE A 127 3.70 -3.17 -18.93
N SER A 128 4.07 -4.42 -18.63
CA SER A 128 4.57 -5.37 -19.62
C SER A 128 3.49 -5.76 -20.63
N ALA A 129 2.28 -6.10 -20.17
CA ALA A 129 1.17 -6.50 -21.03
C ALA A 129 0.72 -5.39 -21.99
N PHE A 130 0.71 -4.14 -21.52
CA PHE A 130 0.33 -2.98 -22.33
C PHE A 130 1.50 -2.38 -23.13
N GLY A 131 2.72 -2.92 -23.00
CA GLY A 131 3.90 -2.43 -23.72
C GLY A 131 4.26 -0.99 -23.38
N VAL A 132 4.12 -0.59 -22.11
CA VAL A 132 4.39 0.79 -21.68
C VAL A 132 5.91 1.04 -21.70
N ALA A 133 6.34 2.08 -22.41
CA ALA A 133 7.74 2.47 -22.41
C ALA A 133 8.22 2.88 -21.00
N GLN A 134 9.41 2.44 -20.59
CA GLN A 134 9.95 2.66 -19.23
C GLN A 134 9.99 4.13 -18.81
N LYS A 135 10.25 5.05 -19.76
CA LYS A 135 10.22 6.52 -19.56
C LYS A 135 8.87 7.03 -19.04
N ASN A 136 7.79 6.28 -19.27
CA ASN A 136 6.44 6.64 -18.84
C ASN A 136 6.05 6.00 -17.49
N TYR A 137 6.81 5.02 -16.98
CA TYR A 137 6.52 4.38 -15.68
C TYR A 137 6.45 5.41 -14.56
N HIS A 138 7.43 6.31 -14.49
CA HIS A 138 7.47 7.36 -13.49
C HIS A 138 6.17 8.19 -13.47
N ARG A 139 5.69 8.59 -14.65
CA ARG A 139 4.47 9.39 -14.76
C ARG A 139 3.24 8.61 -14.28
N VAL A 140 3.10 7.37 -14.71
CA VAL A 140 1.95 6.55 -14.30
C VAL A 140 1.99 6.26 -12.81
N LEU A 141 3.15 5.88 -12.26
CA LEU A 141 3.32 5.61 -10.83
C LEU A 141 3.08 6.86 -9.98
N PHE A 142 3.50 8.04 -10.42
CA PHE A 142 3.24 9.29 -9.70
C PHE A 142 1.74 9.55 -9.55
N TRP A 143 1.00 9.53 -10.67
CA TRP A 143 -0.45 9.74 -10.63
C TRP A 143 -1.18 8.58 -9.93
N GLY A 144 -0.64 7.36 -10.07
CA GLY A 144 -1.06 6.15 -9.38
C GLY A 144 -1.01 6.26 -7.86
N ILE A 145 0.10 6.79 -7.33
CA ILE A 145 0.27 7.02 -5.89
C ILE A 145 -0.71 8.10 -5.40
N LEU A 146 -0.89 9.17 -6.18
CA LEU A 146 -1.82 10.24 -5.80
C LEU A 146 -3.27 9.74 -5.74
N GLY A 147 -3.70 8.96 -6.73
CA GLY A 147 -5.03 8.37 -6.74
C GLY A 147 -5.19 7.34 -5.62
N ALA A 148 -4.21 6.46 -5.40
CA ALA A 148 -4.19 5.51 -4.29
C ALA A 148 -4.33 6.19 -2.92
N ILE A 149 -3.61 7.30 -2.67
CA ILE A 149 -3.74 8.08 -1.41
C ILE A 149 -5.19 8.54 -1.20
N VAL A 150 -5.83 9.09 -2.24
CA VAL A 150 -7.22 9.57 -2.17
C VAL A 150 -8.20 8.42 -1.97
N MET A 151 -8.05 7.34 -2.74
CA MET A 151 -8.93 6.18 -2.65
C MET A 151 -8.82 5.51 -1.28
N ARG A 152 -7.61 5.39 -0.73
CA ARG A 152 -7.41 4.82 0.59
C ARG A 152 -7.90 5.70 1.71
N PHE A 153 -7.76 7.02 1.60
CA PHE A 153 -8.43 7.92 2.52
C PHE A 153 -9.93 7.60 2.58
N ILE A 154 -10.60 7.54 1.43
CA ILE A 154 -12.04 7.23 1.38
C ILE A 154 -12.33 5.85 1.98
N PHE A 155 -11.62 4.81 1.55
CA PHE A 155 -11.92 3.44 1.95
C PHE A 155 -11.61 3.16 3.43
N ILE A 156 -10.56 3.78 3.99
CA ILE A 156 -10.21 3.62 5.41
C ILE A 156 -11.29 4.23 6.28
N PHE A 157 -11.70 5.48 6.02
CA PHE A 157 -12.72 6.13 6.83
C PHE A 157 -14.12 5.51 6.62
N VAL A 158 -14.45 5.06 5.40
CA VAL A 158 -15.66 4.26 5.15
C VAL A 158 -15.60 2.92 5.90
N GLY A 159 -14.47 2.22 5.85
CA GLY A 159 -14.25 0.97 6.55
C GLY A 159 -14.37 1.12 8.07
N ALA A 160 -13.80 2.17 8.64
CA ALA A 160 -13.92 2.49 10.07
C ALA A 160 -15.38 2.72 10.46
N ALA A 161 -16.12 3.52 9.69
CA ALA A 161 -17.54 3.77 9.94
C ALA A 161 -18.39 2.49 9.83
N LEU A 162 -18.03 1.57 8.93
CA LEU A 162 -18.69 0.25 8.83
C LEU A 162 -18.39 -0.62 10.05
N ILE A 163 -17.14 -0.67 10.51
CA ILE A 163 -16.74 -1.45 11.69
C ILE A 163 -17.42 -0.94 12.96
N GLU A 164 -17.49 0.39 13.14
CA GLU A 164 -18.15 1.01 14.28
C GLU A 164 -19.65 0.68 14.31
N LYS A 165 -20.31 0.69 13.15
CA LYS A 165 -21.75 0.44 13.05
C LYS A 165 -22.13 -1.04 13.05
N PHE A 166 -21.25 -1.91 12.55
CA PHE A 166 -21.55 -3.32 12.31
C PHE A 166 -20.46 -4.22 12.91
N SER A 167 -20.62 -4.60 14.18
CA SER A 167 -19.66 -5.48 14.88
C SER A 167 -19.39 -6.82 14.17
N TRP A 168 -20.38 -7.37 13.45
CA TRP A 168 -20.24 -8.62 12.71
C TRP A 168 -19.39 -8.50 11.43
N ILE A 169 -19.12 -7.29 10.95
CA ILE A 169 -18.35 -7.06 9.70
C ILE A 169 -16.93 -7.61 9.82
N MET A 170 -16.37 -7.63 11.04
CA MET A 170 -15.05 -8.20 11.31
C MET A 170 -14.98 -9.69 11.01
N TYR A 171 -16.06 -10.45 11.24
CA TYR A 171 -16.10 -11.87 10.88
C TYR A 171 -16.19 -12.06 9.36
N VAL A 172 -16.93 -11.21 8.65
CA VAL A 172 -16.98 -11.22 7.19
C VAL A 172 -15.61 -10.96 6.60
N PHE A 173 -14.96 -9.92 7.09
CA PHE A 173 -13.60 -9.56 6.72
C PHE A 173 -12.61 -10.68 7.03
N GLY A 174 -12.67 -11.28 8.22
CA GLY A 174 -11.82 -12.42 8.56
C GLY A 174 -12.03 -13.60 7.63
N ALA A 175 -13.28 -13.98 7.35
CA ALA A 175 -13.62 -15.07 6.43
C ALA A 175 -13.16 -14.76 5.00
N PHE A 176 -13.32 -13.51 4.56
CA PHE A 176 -12.86 -13.05 3.25
C PHE A 176 -11.34 -13.16 3.11
N LEU A 177 -10.55 -12.72 4.10
CA LEU A 177 -9.09 -12.83 4.06
C LEU A 177 -8.59 -14.28 4.10
N VAL A 178 -9.25 -15.15 4.86
CA VAL A 178 -8.94 -16.59 4.82
C VAL A 178 -9.23 -17.14 3.43
N PHE A 179 -10.36 -16.79 2.84
CA PHE A 179 -10.71 -17.21 1.49
C PHE A 179 -9.70 -16.71 0.45
N THR A 180 -9.33 -15.42 0.47
CA THR A 180 -8.36 -14.86 -0.49
C THR A 180 -6.95 -15.42 -0.29
N GLY A 181 -6.52 -15.59 0.96
CA GLY A 181 -5.26 -16.26 1.29
C GLY A 181 -5.19 -17.70 0.79
N ILE A 182 -6.24 -18.51 1.04
CA ILE A 182 -6.31 -19.90 0.56
C ILE A 182 -6.37 -19.95 -0.97
N LYS A 183 -7.21 -19.11 -1.59
CA LYS A 183 -7.30 -19.04 -3.06
C LYS A 183 -5.94 -18.71 -3.67
N MET A 184 -5.24 -17.71 -3.13
CA MET A 184 -3.94 -17.29 -3.63
C MET A 184 -2.86 -18.38 -3.47
N PHE A 185 -2.95 -19.20 -2.42
CA PHE A 185 -2.08 -20.35 -2.23
C PHE A 185 -2.25 -21.41 -3.33
N PHE A 186 -3.50 -21.69 -3.75
CA PHE A 186 -3.80 -22.68 -4.78
C PHE A 186 -3.63 -22.14 -6.22
N ASP A 187 -3.80 -20.84 -6.45
CA ASP A 187 -3.63 -20.18 -7.76
C ASP A 187 -2.16 -19.84 -8.10
N LYS A 188 -1.18 -20.55 -7.52
CA LYS A 188 0.25 -20.21 -7.64
C LYS A 188 0.83 -20.45 -9.04
N ASP A 189 0.23 -21.33 -9.85
CA ASP A 189 0.78 -21.79 -11.14
C ASP A 189 0.07 -21.23 -12.39
N ASN A 190 -0.90 -20.32 -12.23
CA ASN A 190 -1.49 -19.65 -13.38
C ASN A 190 -0.55 -18.54 -13.88
N ASP A 191 0.08 -18.77 -15.04
CA ASP A 191 0.73 -17.73 -15.84
C ASP A 191 -0.33 -16.67 -16.20
N GLU A 192 -0.56 -15.70 -15.31
CA GLU A 192 -1.49 -14.58 -15.50
C GLU A 192 -1.01 -13.75 -16.70
N LYS A 193 -1.50 -14.10 -17.89
CA LYS A 193 -1.35 -13.27 -19.08
C LYS A 193 -2.50 -12.28 -19.06
N ILE A 194 -2.21 -11.03 -18.69
CA ILE A 194 -3.15 -9.93 -18.85
C ILE A 194 -3.34 -9.71 -20.35
N ASP A 195 -4.57 -9.85 -20.84
CA ASP A 195 -4.97 -9.45 -22.19
C ASP A 195 -5.45 -7.99 -22.17
N PRO A 196 -4.68 -7.04 -22.73
CA PRO A 196 -5.03 -5.63 -22.76
C PRO A 196 -6.37 -5.33 -23.43
N GLN A 197 -6.73 -6.07 -24.48
CA GLN A 197 -7.94 -5.79 -25.26
C GLN A 197 -9.20 -6.28 -24.56
N ASN A 198 -9.08 -7.38 -23.82
CA ASN A 198 -10.19 -7.98 -23.10
C ASN A 198 -10.32 -7.56 -21.64
N HIS A 199 -9.39 -6.75 -21.13
CA HIS A 199 -9.37 -6.32 -19.73
C HIS A 199 -10.69 -5.62 -19.31
N PRO A 200 -11.32 -5.99 -18.18
CA PRO A 200 -12.62 -5.45 -17.76
C PRO A 200 -12.63 -3.92 -17.65
N VAL A 201 -11.57 -3.34 -17.07
CA VAL A 201 -11.43 -1.87 -16.93
C VAL A 201 -11.31 -1.19 -18.29
N VAL A 202 -10.67 -1.83 -19.28
CA VAL A 202 -10.57 -1.28 -20.64
C VAL A 202 -11.93 -1.30 -21.33
N LYS A 203 -12.69 -2.40 -21.20
CA LYS A 203 -14.06 -2.49 -21.72
C LYS A 203 -14.97 -1.44 -21.09
N PHE A 204 -14.87 -1.26 -19.78
CA PHE A 204 -15.61 -0.23 -19.05
C PHE A 204 -15.21 1.18 -19.52
N ALA A 205 -13.91 1.48 -19.58
CA ALA A 205 -13.43 2.79 -20.01
C ALA A 205 -13.83 3.12 -21.47
N LYS A 206 -13.78 2.14 -22.38
CA LYS A 206 -14.25 2.30 -23.78
C LYS A 206 -15.76 2.61 -23.88
N ARG A 207 -16.55 2.24 -22.87
CA ARG A 207 -17.99 2.57 -22.82
C ARG A 207 -18.25 4.05 -22.49
N PHE A 208 -17.39 4.67 -21.68
CA PHE A 208 -17.55 6.05 -21.22
C PHE A 208 -16.66 7.05 -21.94
N PHE A 209 -15.52 6.61 -22.48
CA PHE A 209 -14.51 7.47 -23.08
C PHE A 209 -14.15 7.01 -24.49
N LYS A 210 -13.86 7.98 -25.37
CA LYS A 210 -13.24 7.71 -26.67
C LYS A 210 -11.76 7.42 -26.45
N VAL A 211 -11.33 6.21 -26.81
CA VAL A 211 -9.95 5.75 -26.67
C VAL A 211 -9.20 5.97 -27.99
N HIS A 212 -7.96 6.43 -27.91
CA HIS A 212 -7.03 6.40 -29.03
C HIS A 212 -6.21 5.09 -29.01
N ASP A 213 -5.98 4.50 -30.18
CA ASP A 213 -5.39 3.16 -30.28
C ASP A 213 -3.87 3.12 -30.04
N HIS A 214 -3.19 4.26 -30.12
CA HIS A 214 -1.73 4.34 -30.03
C HIS A 214 -1.24 5.19 -28.85
N PHE A 215 -0.04 4.87 -28.37
CA PHE A 215 0.66 5.71 -27.39
C PHE A 215 1.11 7.02 -28.04
N VAL A 216 0.85 8.14 -27.36
CA VAL A 216 1.29 9.47 -27.81
C VAL A 216 2.25 10.06 -26.77
N GLY A 217 3.52 9.65 -26.88
CA GLY A 217 4.58 10.06 -25.97
C GLY A 217 4.24 9.74 -24.51
N ASN A 218 4.20 10.76 -23.66
CA ASN A 218 3.84 10.65 -22.24
C ASN A 218 2.43 11.21 -21.93
N LYS A 219 1.62 11.56 -22.94
CA LYS A 219 0.33 12.23 -22.73
C LYS A 219 -0.76 11.24 -22.34
N PHE A 220 -1.60 11.62 -21.37
CA PHE A 220 -2.81 10.87 -20.99
C PHE A 220 -4.02 11.19 -21.86
N PHE A 221 -4.06 12.42 -22.40
CA PHE A 221 -5.16 12.91 -23.23
C PHE A 221 -4.59 13.51 -24.50
N VAL A 222 -5.28 13.30 -25.61
CA VAL A 222 -4.95 13.86 -26.92
C VAL A 222 -6.20 14.33 -27.62
N THR A 223 -6.09 15.41 -28.38
CA THR A 223 -7.18 15.88 -29.25
C THR A 223 -6.84 15.47 -30.68
N ILE A 224 -7.67 14.64 -31.29
CA ILE A 224 -7.53 14.18 -32.67
C ILE A 224 -8.86 14.51 -33.35
N ASP A 225 -8.81 15.23 -34.48
CA ASP A 225 -9.98 15.67 -35.24
C ASP A 225 -11.00 16.45 -34.38
N GLY A 226 -10.50 17.35 -33.51
CA GLY A 226 -11.35 18.14 -32.61
C GLY A 226 -11.95 17.37 -31.42
N VAL A 227 -11.71 16.06 -31.33
CA VAL A 227 -12.26 15.20 -30.27
C VAL A 227 -11.18 14.86 -29.24
N LYS A 228 -11.44 15.15 -27.96
CA LYS A 228 -10.58 14.69 -26.85
C LYS A 228 -10.73 13.17 -26.69
N LYS A 229 -9.62 12.45 -26.78
CA LYS A 229 -9.49 11.01 -26.59
C LYS A 229 -8.54 10.71 -25.44
N ILE A 230 -8.79 9.63 -24.71
CA ILE A 230 -7.86 9.08 -23.72
C ILE A 230 -6.84 8.19 -24.42
N THR A 231 -5.58 8.24 -23.99
CA THR A 231 -4.52 7.40 -24.55
C THR A 231 -4.45 6.06 -23.83
N PRO A 232 -3.77 5.04 -24.40
CA PRO A 232 -3.50 3.78 -23.71
C PRO A 232 -2.76 3.98 -22.38
N LEU A 233 -1.96 5.04 -22.26
CA LEU A 233 -1.25 5.36 -21.01
C LEU A 233 -2.22 5.73 -19.87
N PHE A 234 -3.32 6.41 -20.19
CA PHE A 234 -4.35 6.72 -19.20
C PHE A 234 -5.17 5.48 -18.83
N LEU A 235 -5.42 4.59 -19.80
CA LEU A 235 -6.05 3.30 -19.51
C LEU A 235 -5.21 2.48 -18.53
N VAL A 236 -3.90 2.44 -18.72
CA VAL A 236 -2.99 1.77 -17.78
C VAL A 236 -3.07 2.39 -16.38
N LEU A 237 -3.09 3.72 -16.28
CA LEU A 237 -3.30 4.38 -14.99
C LEU A 237 -4.62 3.96 -14.33
N LEU A 238 -5.73 3.96 -15.08
CA LEU A 238 -7.03 3.51 -14.57
C LEU A 238 -7.02 2.05 -14.10
N ILE A 239 -6.32 1.17 -14.80
CA ILE A 239 -6.19 -0.24 -14.40
C ILE A 239 -5.41 -0.35 -13.10
N ILE A 240 -4.30 0.39 -12.97
CA ILE A 240 -3.49 0.40 -11.75
C ILE A 240 -4.31 0.89 -10.55
N GLU A 241 -5.03 2.00 -10.70
CA GLU A 241 -5.94 2.53 -9.67
C GLU A 241 -7.04 1.52 -9.29
N ALA A 242 -7.68 0.90 -10.29
CA ALA A 242 -8.70 -0.11 -10.05
C ALA A 242 -8.11 -1.36 -9.37
N THR A 243 -6.86 -1.69 -9.66
CA THR A 243 -6.17 -2.82 -9.02
C THR A 243 -5.81 -2.49 -7.57
N ASP A 244 -5.28 -1.30 -7.28
CA ASP A 244 -5.06 -0.86 -5.89
C ASP A 244 -6.35 -0.85 -5.09
N LEU A 245 -7.47 -0.44 -5.71
CA LEU A 245 -8.79 -0.53 -5.10
C LEU A 245 -9.20 -1.97 -4.76
N ILE A 246 -8.93 -2.93 -5.65
CA ILE A 246 -9.18 -4.34 -5.40
C ILE A 246 -8.30 -4.83 -4.25
N PHE A 247 -7.02 -4.45 -4.22
CA PHE A 247 -6.10 -4.79 -3.13
C PHE A 247 -6.46 -4.13 -1.80
N ALA A 248 -7.09 -2.95 -1.83
CA ALA A 248 -7.63 -2.30 -0.64
C ALA A 248 -8.68 -3.16 0.05
N VAL A 249 -9.40 -4.02 -0.68
CA VAL A 249 -10.39 -4.95 -0.12
C VAL A 249 -9.75 -6.02 0.78
N ASP A 250 -8.52 -6.46 0.49
CA ASP A 250 -7.77 -7.39 1.35
C ASP A 250 -6.97 -6.65 2.43
N SER A 251 -6.30 -5.56 2.05
CA SER A 251 -5.38 -4.86 2.96
C SER A 251 -6.09 -4.05 4.06
N ILE A 252 -7.22 -3.39 3.76
CA ILE A 252 -7.92 -2.56 4.74
C ILE A 252 -8.50 -3.38 5.90
N PRO A 253 -9.17 -4.52 5.66
CA PRO A 253 -9.57 -5.37 6.77
C PRO A 253 -8.38 -5.90 7.57
N ALA A 254 -7.28 -6.23 6.89
CA ALA A 254 -6.09 -6.75 7.54
C ALA A 254 -5.47 -5.72 8.50
N ILE A 255 -5.35 -4.45 8.09
CA ILE A 255 -4.85 -3.38 8.96
C ILE A 255 -5.82 -3.06 10.09
N PHE A 256 -7.13 -3.11 9.86
CA PHE A 256 -8.12 -2.97 10.92
C PHE A 256 -8.08 -4.14 11.94
N SER A 257 -7.42 -5.25 11.64
CA SER A 257 -7.14 -6.29 12.63
C SER A 257 -6.01 -5.92 13.61
N VAL A 258 -5.19 -4.92 13.26
CA VAL A 258 -4.06 -4.43 14.07
C VAL A 258 -4.52 -3.31 14.98
N THR A 259 -5.27 -2.34 14.44
CA THR A 259 -5.81 -1.20 15.20
C THR A 259 -7.18 -0.81 14.66
N LYS A 260 -8.05 -0.26 15.52
CA LYS A 260 -9.33 0.33 15.09
C LYS A 260 -9.26 1.84 14.92
N ASP A 261 -8.10 2.43 15.12
CA ASP A 261 -7.89 3.85 14.92
C ASP A 261 -7.68 4.16 13.42
N PRO A 262 -8.66 4.78 12.74
CA PRO A 262 -8.55 5.08 11.31
C PRO A 262 -7.39 6.03 10.98
N TYR A 263 -6.94 6.85 11.93
CA TYR A 263 -5.82 7.77 11.70
C TYR A 263 -4.50 7.01 11.64
N ILE A 264 -4.28 6.07 12.56
CA ILE A 264 -3.09 5.20 12.54
C ILE A 264 -3.09 4.29 11.32
N VAL A 265 -4.25 3.74 10.97
CA VAL A 265 -4.45 2.99 9.72
C VAL A 265 -4.05 3.88 8.53
N PHE A 266 -4.57 5.11 8.45
CA PHE A 266 -4.25 6.02 7.35
C PHE A 266 -2.75 6.38 7.28
N PHE A 267 -2.14 6.79 8.39
CA PHE A 267 -0.74 7.20 8.40
C PHE A 267 0.20 6.07 7.99
N SER A 268 0.03 4.89 8.59
CA SER A 268 0.86 3.71 8.27
C SER A 268 0.74 3.33 6.80
N ASN A 269 -0.47 3.44 6.25
CA ASN A 269 -0.76 3.13 4.86
C ASN A 269 -0.09 4.10 3.87
N ILE A 270 -0.21 5.41 4.13
CA ILE A 270 0.37 6.42 3.25
C ILE A 270 1.90 6.34 3.25
N PHE A 271 2.53 6.12 4.40
CA PHE A 271 3.97 5.90 4.45
C PHE A 271 4.40 4.65 3.67
N ALA A 272 3.61 3.57 3.70
CA ALA A 272 3.89 2.38 2.89
C ALA A 272 3.79 2.68 1.39
N ILE A 273 2.77 3.42 0.95
CA ILE A 273 2.52 3.72 -0.47
C ILE A 273 3.52 4.71 -1.06
N ILE A 274 3.98 5.71 -0.30
CA ILE A 274 4.97 6.67 -0.82
C ILE A 274 6.27 5.95 -1.19
N GLY A 275 6.62 4.87 -0.49
CA GLY A 275 7.78 4.02 -0.79
C GLY A 275 7.63 3.18 -2.07
N LEU A 276 6.40 3.03 -2.58
CA LEU A 276 6.06 2.18 -3.72
C LEU A 276 6.84 2.55 -4.98
N ARG A 277 7.07 3.84 -5.25
CA ARG A 277 7.81 4.26 -6.45
C ARG A 277 9.25 3.75 -6.41
N SER A 278 9.96 3.98 -5.31
CA SER A 278 11.33 3.47 -5.15
C SER A 278 11.39 1.95 -5.18
N MET A 279 10.40 1.30 -4.54
CA MET A 279 10.31 -0.15 -4.49
C MET A 279 10.01 -0.76 -5.86
N PHE A 280 9.19 -0.11 -6.68
CA PHE A 280 8.92 -0.56 -8.04
C PHE A 280 10.22 -0.66 -8.86
N PHE A 281 11.05 0.38 -8.85
CA PHE A 281 12.31 0.35 -9.59
C PHE A 281 13.33 -0.61 -9.00
N LEU A 282 13.33 -0.79 -7.67
CA LEU A 282 14.17 -1.77 -7.00
C LEU A 282 13.77 -3.21 -7.35
N LEU A 283 12.47 -3.51 -7.32
CA LEU A 283 11.91 -4.84 -7.48
C LEU A 283 11.76 -5.26 -8.94
N ALA A 284 11.47 -4.34 -9.86
CA ALA A 284 11.28 -4.66 -11.27
C ALA A 284 12.48 -5.38 -11.89
N GLY A 285 13.70 -5.13 -11.41
CA GLY A 285 14.92 -5.79 -11.90
C GLY A 285 15.29 -7.09 -11.18
N ILE A 286 14.60 -7.46 -10.10
CA ILE A 286 14.83 -8.68 -9.32
C ILE A 286 13.54 -9.47 -9.09
N ILE A 287 12.50 -9.17 -9.86
CA ILE A 287 11.15 -9.73 -9.72
C ILE A 287 11.16 -11.26 -9.81
N ASP A 288 11.99 -11.81 -10.71
CA ASP A 288 12.17 -13.24 -10.92
C ASP A 288 12.86 -13.96 -9.73
N LYS A 289 13.44 -13.20 -8.79
CA LYS A 289 14.07 -13.76 -7.59
C LYS A 289 13.08 -13.98 -6.44
N PHE A 290 11.87 -13.43 -6.50
CA PHE A 290 10.91 -13.42 -5.38
C PHE A 290 9.80 -14.47 -5.50
N ARG A 291 10.16 -15.70 -5.90
CA ARG A 291 9.20 -16.79 -6.15
C ARG A 291 8.30 -17.13 -4.96
N PHE A 292 8.83 -17.10 -3.73
CA PHE A 292 8.05 -17.46 -2.54
C PHE A 292 7.27 -16.29 -1.94
N LEU A 293 7.33 -15.09 -2.54
CA LEU A 293 6.63 -13.95 -1.96
C LEU A 293 5.11 -14.09 -2.03
N LYS A 294 4.56 -14.54 -3.18
CA LYS A 294 3.11 -14.84 -3.30
C LYS A 294 2.66 -15.88 -2.26
N LEU A 295 3.53 -16.85 -1.95
CA LEU A 295 3.27 -17.83 -0.89
C LEU A 295 3.29 -17.18 0.51
N GLY A 296 4.26 -16.32 0.79
CA GLY A 296 4.34 -15.55 2.04
C GLY A 296 3.11 -14.69 2.28
N LEU A 297 2.66 -13.98 1.25
CA LEU A 297 1.46 -13.15 1.30
C LEU A 297 0.20 -13.99 1.53
N ALA A 298 0.10 -15.17 0.93
CA ALA A 298 -1.04 -16.08 1.12
C ALA A 298 -1.12 -16.56 2.58
N MET A 299 0.03 -16.94 3.15
CA MET A 299 0.13 -17.29 4.57
C MET A 299 -0.19 -16.10 5.48
N LEU A 300 0.28 -14.91 5.14
CA LEU A 300 0.01 -13.67 5.89
C LEU A 300 -1.49 -13.34 5.90
N LEU A 301 -2.16 -13.32 4.75
CA LEU A 301 -3.60 -13.05 4.64
C LEU A 301 -4.42 -14.08 5.40
N THR A 302 -4.08 -15.37 5.25
CA THR A 302 -4.75 -16.45 5.98
C THR A 302 -4.58 -16.29 7.48
N PHE A 303 -3.37 -15.99 7.95
CA PHE A 303 -3.09 -15.75 9.37
C PHE A 303 -3.90 -14.57 9.92
N ILE A 304 -3.89 -13.43 9.22
CA ILE A 304 -4.64 -12.24 9.65
C ILE A 304 -6.15 -12.52 9.66
N GLY A 305 -6.68 -13.20 8.64
CA GLY A 305 -8.09 -13.58 8.58
C GLY A 305 -8.48 -14.50 9.74
N LEU A 306 -7.66 -15.51 10.05
CA LEU A 306 -7.88 -16.37 11.22
C LEU A 306 -7.83 -15.59 12.53
N LYS A 307 -6.86 -14.67 12.68
CA LYS A 307 -6.79 -13.78 13.85
C LYS A 307 -8.09 -12.99 14.04
N MET A 308 -8.66 -12.45 12.97
CA MET A 308 -9.93 -11.71 13.01
C MET A 308 -11.11 -12.61 13.41
N LEU A 309 -11.18 -13.83 12.89
CA LEU A 309 -12.25 -14.79 13.23
C LEU A 309 -12.18 -15.28 14.67
N PHE A 310 -10.96 -15.51 15.18
CA PHE A 310 -10.71 -16.03 16.53
C PHE A 310 -10.35 -14.94 17.56
N HIS A 311 -10.68 -13.67 17.29
CA HIS A 311 -10.31 -12.54 18.15
C HIS A 311 -10.69 -12.76 19.61
N SER A 312 -11.91 -13.23 19.90
CA SER A 312 -12.38 -13.48 21.28
C SER A 312 -11.57 -14.56 22.02
N TYR A 313 -11.11 -15.58 21.30
CA TYR A 313 -10.28 -16.64 21.90
C TYR A 313 -8.85 -16.15 22.11
N LEU A 314 -8.27 -15.46 21.13
CA LEU A 314 -6.89 -14.98 21.19
C LEU A 314 -6.68 -13.95 22.31
N ASP A 315 -7.67 -13.08 22.55
CA ASP A 315 -7.61 -12.12 23.66
C ASP A 315 -7.59 -12.83 25.02
N SER A 316 -8.32 -13.94 25.17
CA SER A 316 -8.32 -14.74 26.39
C SER A 316 -6.97 -15.44 26.67
N PHE A 317 -6.21 -15.74 25.62
CA PHE A 317 -4.85 -16.30 25.71
C PHE A 317 -3.77 -15.21 25.87
N GLY A 318 -4.13 -13.93 25.92
CA GLY A 318 -3.17 -12.83 26.06
C GLY A 318 -2.37 -12.54 24.79
N PHE A 319 -2.92 -12.85 23.61
CA PHE A 319 -2.25 -12.61 22.34
C PHE A 319 -2.18 -11.10 22.04
N THR A 320 -0.98 -10.53 22.06
CA THR A 320 -0.77 -9.08 21.88
C THR A 320 -0.39 -8.69 20.45
N THR A 321 -0.46 -7.39 20.14
CA THR A 321 0.01 -6.81 18.87
C THR A 321 1.48 -7.15 18.58
N THR A 322 2.32 -7.25 19.61
CA THR A 322 3.73 -7.67 19.46
C THR A 322 3.86 -9.08 18.89
N HIS A 323 3.01 -10.03 19.30
CA HIS A 323 2.99 -11.38 18.75
C HIS A 323 2.56 -11.37 17.27
N SER A 324 1.57 -10.56 16.93
CA SER A 324 1.15 -10.36 15.53
C SER A 324 2.31 -9.84 14.68
N LEU A 325 3.01 -8.80 15.15
CA LEU A 325 4.15 -8.22 14.47
C LEU A 325 5.26 -9.25 14.23
N LEU A 326 5.63 -10.03 15.26
CA LEU A 326 6.67 -11.05 15.15
C LEU A 326 6.32 -12.13 14.12
N ILE A 327 5.07 -12.60 14.11
CA ILE A 327 4.61 -13.60 13.13
C ILE A 327 4.63 -13.02 11.72
N ILE A 328 4.11 -11.81 11.53
CA ILE A 328 4.11 -11.12 10.22
C ILE A 328 5.55 -10.95 9.70
N VAL A 329 6.45 -10.40 10.51
CA VAL A 329 7.85 -10.20 10.14
C VAL A 329 8.53 -11.54 9.84
N SER A 330 8.21 -12.59 10.59
CA SER A 330 8.77 -13.93 10.38
C SER A 330 8.30 -14.56 9.07
N ILE A 331 7.00 -14.49 8.76
CA ILE A 331 6.44 -14.99 7.49
C ILE A 331 7.12 -14.29 6.31
N LEU A 332 7.23 -12.96 6.37
CA LEU A 332 7.84 -12.16 5.31
C LEU A 332 9.34 -12.41 5.18
N GLY A 333 10.05 -12.40 6.32
CA GLY A 333 11.49 -12.64 6.38
C GLY A 333 11.87 -14.00 5.83
N LEU A 334 11.15 -15.06 6.22
CA LEU A 334 11.35 -16.41 5.68
C LEU A 334 11.05 -16.48 4.18
N SER A 335 9.95 -15.84 3.73
CA SER A 335 9.57 -15.84 2.31
C SER A 335 10.61 -15.15 1.43
N ILE A 336 11.17 -14.03 1.90
CA ILE A 336 12.27 -13.32 1.22
C ILE A 336 13.54 -14.17 1.27
N PHE A 337 13.90 -14.72 2.44
CA PHE A 337 15.11 -15.54 2.62
C PHE A 337 15.12 -16.76 1.70
N PHE A 338 14.05 -17.55 1.67
CA PHE A 338 13.93 -18.71 0.79
C PHE A 338 13.92 -18.32 -0.70
N SER A 339 13.33 -17.17 -1.04
CA SER A 339 13.35 -16.63 -2.40
C SER A 339 14.77 -16.31 -2.87
N LEU A 340 15.60 -15.74 -2.00
CA LEU A 340 16.99 -15.41 -2.33
C LEU A 340 17.91 -16.64 -2.43
N ILE A 341 17.65 -17.68 -1.63
CA ILE A 341 18.45 -18.93 -1.64
C ILE A 341 18.07 -19.85 -2.80
N PHE A 342 16.78 -19.90 -3.16
CA PHE A 342 16.26 -20.77 -4.22
C PHE A 342 15.61 -19.96 -5.35
N PRO A 343 16.38 -19.14 -6.10
CA PRO A 343 15.87 -18.38 -7.23
C PRO A 343 15.45 -19.30 -8.38
N GLU A 344 14.38 -18.94 -9.08
CA GLU A 344 13.88 -19.71 -10.22
C GLU A 344 14.80 -19.54 -11.45
N HIS A 345 15.04 -20.60 -12.20
CA HIS A 345 15.81 -20.51 -13.44
C HIS A 345 14.99 -19.81 -14.53
N LYS A 346 15.59 -18.79 -15.15
CA LYS A 346 15.04 -17.96 -16.24
C LYS A 346 14.10 -18.75 -17.18
N LYS A 347 12.80 -18.49 -17.11
CA LYS A 347 12.01 -18.30 -18.34
C LYS A 347 12.23 -16.85 -18.75
N GLU A 348 12.84 -16.61 -19.91
CA GLU A 348 13.10 -15.25 -20.40
C GLU A 348 11.81 -14.43 -20.54
N ARG A 349 11.31 -13.79 -19.47
CA ARG A 349 10.52 -12.57 -19.58
C ARG A 349 11.50 -11.42 -19.70
N LYS A 350 12.17 -11.32 -20.86
CA LYS A 350 12.86 -10.09 -21.23
C LYS A 350 11.81 -8.99 -21.27
N LEU A 351 11.76 -8.15 -20.22
CA LEU A 351 11.38 -6.76 -20.40
C LEU A 351 12.22 -6.28 -21.58
N ARG A 352 11.60 -6.08 -22.75
CA ARG A 352 12.28 -5.55 -23.92
C ARG A 352 12.83 -4.19 -23.51
N ILE A 353 14.11 -4.16 -23.17
CA ILE A 353 14.91 -2.95 -23.12
C ILE A 353 15.14 -2.64 -24.59
N ASP A 354 14.16 -1.95 -25.18
CA ASP A 354 14.21 -1.55 -26.57
C ASP A 354 15.07 -0.30 -26.65
N ASP A 355 16.37 -0.49 -26.87
CA ASP A 355 17.33 0.58 -27.16
C ASP A 355 17.14 1.19 -28.56
N ASP A 356 16.16 0.71 -29.36
CA ASP A 356 16.03 1.04 -30.78
C ASP A 356 15.07 2.19 -31.14
N HIS A 357 14.50 2.92 -30.17
CA HIS A 357 13.66 4.08 -30.49
C HIS A 357 14.41 5.42 -30.63
N LYS A 358 15.68 5.39 -31.05
CA LYS A 358 16.41 6.59 -31.48
C LYS A 358 16.17 7.01 -32.94
N GLU A 359 15.49 6.21 -33.78
CA GLU A 359 15.49 6.47 -35.23
C GLU A 359 14.26 7.16 -35.85
N ASN A 360 13.15 7.39 -35.13
CA ASN A 360 11.94 7.97 -35.76
C ASN A 360 11.57 9.39 -35.30
N LEU A 361 12.57 10.23 -35.01
CA LEU A 361 12.36 11.68 -34.78
C LEU A 361 12.53 12.55 -36.03
N HIS A 362 12.72 11.93 -37.20
CA HIS A 362 12.72 12.62 -38.49
C HIS A 362 11.84 11.89 -39.50
N ARG A 363 10.53 12.08 -39.42
CA ARG A 363 9.63 12.21 -40.58
C ARG A 363 8.26 12.70 -40.18
#